data_AF-A0A969KY55-F1
#
_entry.id   AF-A0A969KY55-F1
#
_cell.length_a   1.000
_cell.length_b   1.000
_cell.length_c   1.000
_cell.angle_alpha   90.00
_cell.angle_beta   90.00
_cell.angle_gamma   90.00
#
_symmetry.space_group_name_H-M   'P 1'
#
loop_
_entity.id
_entity.type
_entity.pdbx_description
1 polymer ?
#
loop_
_entity_poly.entity_id
_entity_poly.type
_entity_poly.pdbx_seq_one_letter_code
_entity_poly.pdbx_strand_id
1 'polypeptide(L)'
;MINIVTSVCIDTEIEDESVDYPMLRLKRTNSKRETYWKCATVLMSTVSRLCPNAKHFIFTNDPDSVNINGIDVNSFLSNIGTEVRYLSFNEFKTPSNLSKRFKNAFYKHEVAYDLGKSQAGYSILLDSDCLWTKQENDVYPFLEKDKVLLYDVYERNNPFLKEPHNLSMADMGKLFKE
;
A
#
# COMPACT_ATOMS: atom_id res chain seq x y z
N MET A 1 -1.10 -18.48 10.73
CA MET A 1 -1.90 -17.27 10.98
C MET A 1 -1.68 -16.33 9.81
N ILE A 2 -2.74 -15.70 9.32
CA ILE A 2 -2.71 -14.90 8.08
C ILE A 2 -2.84 -13.43 8.43
N ASN A 3 -2.07 -12.61 7.74
CA ASN A 3 -2.09 -11.16 7.83
C ASN A 3 -2.73 -10.61 6.56
N ILE A 4 -3.73 -9.74 6.69
CA ILE A 4 -4.25 -8.95 5.57
C ILE A 4 -3.74 -7.53 5.75
N VAL A 5 -3.05 -7.04 4.73
CA VAL A 5 -2.21 -5.86 4.80
C VAL A 5 -2.58 -4.90 3.70
N THR A 6 -2.60 -3.61 4.02
CA THR A 6 -2.57 -2.54 3.01
C THR A 6 -1.57 -1.47 3.42
N SER A 7 -1.37 -0.49 2.57
CA SER A 7 -0.42 0.60 2.78
C SER A 7 -1.02 1.95 2.42
N VAL A 8 -0.79 2.95 3.26
CA VAL A 8 -1.04 4.36 2.97
C VAL A 8 0.29 5.08 2.89
N CYS A 9 0.63 5.64 1.74
CA CYS A 9 1.85 6.42 1.59
C CYS A 9 1.49 7.87 1.29
N ILE A 10 2.00 8.78 2.11
CA ILE A 10 1.90 10.22 1.93
C ILE A 10 3.22 10.71 1.37
N ASP A 11 3.16 11.37 0.23
CA ASP A 11 4.35 12.04 -0.31
C ASP A 11 4.66 13.25 0.58
N THR A 12 5.84 13.27 1.19
CA THR A 12 6.24 14.29 2.18
C THR A 12 7.27 15.30 1.66
N GLU A 13 7.80 15.16 0.44
CA GLU A 13 8.76 16.12 -0.10
C GLU A 13 8.05 17.33 -0.73
N ILE A 14 8.63 18.52 -0.59
CA ILE A 14 8.15 19.76 -1.27
C ILE A 14 8.10 19.56 -2.79
N GLU A 15 9.03 18.78 -3.34
CA GLU A 15 9.05 18.39 -4.75
C GLU A 15 7.84 17.52 -5.15
N ASP A 16 7.24 16.83 -4.18
CA ASP A 16 6.08 15.97 -4.38
C ASP A 16 4.74 16.72 -4.36
N GLU A 17 4.72 17.97 -3.90
CA GLU A 17 3.55 18.84 -4.06
C GLU A 17 3.23 19.08 -5.55
N SER A 18 4.24 18.93 -6.42
CA SER A 18 4.10 19.02 -7.88
C SER A 18 3.69 17.70 -8.56
N VAL A 19 3.63 16.58 -7.81
CA VAL A 19 3.27 15.26 -8.34
C VAL A 19 1.79 15.25 -8.72
N ASP A 20 1.53 15.14 -10.02
CA ASP A 20 0.20 14.99 -10.57
C ASP A 20 -0.31 13.56 -10.37
N TYR A 21 -1.52 13.43 -9.85
CA TYR A 21 -2.27 12.17 -9.79
C TYR A 21 -3.40 12.29 -10.82
N PRO A 22 -3.18 11.87 -12.09
CA PRO A 22 -4.07 12.19 -13.20
C PRO A 22 -5.50 11.70 -12.98
N MET A 23 -5.64 10.58 -12.25
CA MET A 23 -6.93 9.96 -11.93
C MET A 23 -7.69 10.69 -10.81
N LEU A 24 -6.99 11.33 -9.88
CA LEU A 24 -7.61 12.02 -8.74
C LEU A 24 -7.92 13.48 -9.05
N ARG A 25 -7.21 14.12 -10.00
CA ARG A 25 -7.29 15.58 -10.29
C ARG A 25 -7.10 16.47 -9.05
N LEU A 26 -6.51 15.93 -7.98
CA LEU A 26 -6.27 16.63 -6.72
C LEU A 26 -4.86 17.19 -6.71
N LYS A 27 -4.74 18.51 -6.54
CA LYS A 27 -3.45 19.21 -6.47
C LYS A 27 -2.90 19.34 -5.04
N ARG A 28 -3.73 19.15 -4.00
CA ARG A 28 -3.34 19.39 -2.60
C ARG A 28 -3.03 18.10 -1.86
N THR A 29 -1.85 18.02 -1.25
CA THR A 29 -1.36 16.87 -0.46
C THR A 29 -2.37 16.40 0.60
N ASN A 30 -3.04 17.32 1.30
CA ASN A 30 -4.05 16.98 2.31
C ASN A 30 -5.28 16.26 1.74
N SER A 31 -5.74 16.64 0.55
CA SER A 31 -6.87 15.96 -0.10
C SER A 31 -6.51 14.54 -0.56
N LYS A 32 -5.27 14.33 -1.03
CA LYS A 32 -4.76 13.00 -1.41
C LYS A 32 -4.62 12.12 -0.17
N ARG A 33 -4.04 12.66 0.90
CA ARG A 33 -3.94 12.01 2.22
C ARG A 33 -5.29 11.53 2.71
N GLU A 34 -6.29 12.40 2.72
CA GLU A 34 -7.64 12.05 3.17
C GLU A 34 -8.24 10.93 2.29
N THR A 35 -8.09 11.00 0.97
CA THR A 35 -8.57 9.95 0.06
C THR A 35 -7.93 8.60 0.34
N TYR A 36 -6.59 8.53 0.48
CA TYR A 36 -5.91 7.26 0.79
C TYR A 36 -6.40 6.66 2.10
N TRP A 37 -6.54 7.48 3.15
CA TRP A 37 -7.06 7.03 4.43
C TRP A 37 -8.52 6.58 4.36
N LYS A 38 -9.37 7.25 3.57
CA LYS A 38 -10.75 6.78 3.31
C LYS A 38 -10.74 5.40 2.66
N CYS A 39 -9.97 5.22 1.59
CA CYS A 39 -9.86 3.94 0.88
C CYS A 39 -9.39 2.82 1.82
N ALA A 40 -8.27 3.03 2.52
CA ALA A 40 -7.73 2.03 3.45
C ALA A 40 -8.69 1.72 4.61
N THR A 41 -9.41 2.73 5.14
CA THR A 41 -10.41 2.54 6.20
C THR A 41 -11.59 1.69 5.72
N VAL A 42 -12.08 1.95 4.50
CA VAL A 42 -13.17 1.16 3.92
C VAL A 42 -12.71 -0.28 3.67
N LEU A 43 -11.53 -0.47 3.08
CA LEU A 43 -10.95 -1.81 2.89
C LEU A 43 -10.88 -2.57 4.22
N MET A 44 -10.26 -1.98 5.25
CA MET A 44 -10.10 -2.66 6.54
C MET A 44 -11.41 -2.89 7.28
N SER A 45 -12.42 -2.03 7.07
CA SER A 45 -13.78 -2.29 7.56
C SER A 45 -14.40 -3.54 6.94
N THR A 46 -14.21 -3.73 5.63
CA THR A 46 -14.70 -4.93 4.94
C THR A 46 -13.92 -6.19 5.32
N VAL A 47 -12.60 -6.07 5.43
CA VAL A 47 -11.70 -7.16 5.85
C VAL A 47 -12.01 -7.60 7.28
N SER A 48 -12.14 -6.66 8.23
CA SER A 48 -12.44 -6.98 9.63
C SER A 48 -13.74 -7.77 9.79
N ARG A 49 -14.76 -7.41 9.01
CA ARG A 49 -16.04 -8.11 8.99
C ARG A 49 -15.96 -9.52 8.38
N LEU A 50 -15.19 -9.71 7.31
CA LEU A 50 -15.22 -10.93 6.50
C LEU A 50 -14.07 -11.90 6.79
N CYS A 51 -13.00 -11.42 7.42
CA CYS A 51 -11.81 -12.17 7.78
C CYS A 51 -11.46 -12.01 9.27
N PRO A 52 -12.39 -12.32 10.22
CA PRO A 52 -12.21 -12.02 11.65
C PRO A 52 -11.07 -12.82 12.31
N ASN A 53 -10.60 -13.91 11.68
CA ASN A 53 -9.51 -14.74 12.19
C ASN A 53 -8.12 -14.33 11.65
N ALA A 54 -8.06 -13.34 10.75
CA ALA A 54 -6.81 -12.77 10.27
C ALA A 54 -6.37 -11.61 11.16
N LYS A 55 -5.07 -11.30 11.14
CA LYS A 55 -4.55 -10.02 11.65
C LYS A 55 -4.64 -8.98 10.55
N HIS A 56 -5.01 -7.75 10.90
CA HIS A 56 -5.20 -6.67 9.92
C HIS A 56 -4.20 -5.55 10.18
N PHE A 57 -3.45 -5.18 9.15
CA PHE A 57 -2.40 -4.17 9.24
C PHE A 57 -2.56 -3.08 8.18
N ILE A 58 -2.36 -1.83 8.58
CA ILE A 58 -2.08 -0.73 7.67
C ILE A 58 -0.67 -0.25 7.93
N PHE A 59 0.22 -0.34 6.95
CA PHE A 59 1.51 0.33 7.01
C PHE A 59 1.40 1.75 6.48
N THR A 60 2.04 2.71 7.15
CA THR A 60 2.03 4.10 6.71
C THR A 60 3.32 4.84 7.05
N ASN A 61 3.72 5.77 6.19
CA ASN A 61 4.78 6.74 6.47
C ASN A 61 4.22 8.07 7.00
N ASP A 62 2.90 8.16 7.20
CA ASP A 62 2.19 9.31 7.78
C ASP A 62 2.42 9.34 9.31
N PRO A 63 3.17 10.31 9.85
CA PRO A 63 3.41 10.40 11.28
C PRO A 63 2.22 11.01 12.03
N ASP A 64 1.30 11.65 11.29
CA ASP A 64 0.25 12.49 11.87
C ASP A 64 -1.05 11.72 12.05
N SER A 65 -1.85 12.12 13.04
CA SER A 65 -3.21 11.62 13.17
C SER A 65 -4.09 12.09 12.01
N VAL A 66 -5.10 11.31 11.69
CA VAL A 66 -6.02 11.60 10.58
C VAL A 66 -7.42 11.74 11.15
N ASN A 67 -8.03 12.89 10.89
CA ASN A 67 -9.43 13.13 11.21
C ASN A 67 -10.24 13.27 9.92
N ILE A 68 -11.25 12.43 9.75
CA ILE A 68 -12.14 12.45 8.59
C ILE A 68 -13.56 12.73 9.09
N ASN A 69 -14.11 13.88 8.74
CA ASN A 69 -15.45 14.30 9.19
C ASN A 69 -15.64 14.23 10.73
N GLY A 70 -14.60 14.58 11.50
CA GLY A 70 -14.61 14.53 12.96
C GLY A 70 -14.39 13.13 13.57
N ILE A 71 -14.11 12.12 12.75
CA ILE A 71 -13.75 10.78 13.20
C ILE A 71 -12.22 10.66 13.23
N ASP A 72 -11.67 10.34 14.39
CA ASP A 72 -10.27 9.91 14.51
C ASP A 72 -10.12 8.50 13.90
N VAL A 73 -9.46 8.45 12.76
CA VAL A 73 -9.30 7.24 11.95
C VAL A 73 -8.50 6.17 12.70
N ASN A 74 -7.46 6.56 13.44
CA ASN A 74 -6.63 5.61 14.17
C ASN A 74 -7.43 4.91 15.28
N SER A 75 -8.20 5.70 16.04
CA SER A 75 -9.11 5.16 17.05
C SER A 75 -10.18 4.25 16.44
N PHE A 76 -10.79 4.66 15.31
CA PHE A 76 -11.76 3.82 14.61
C PHE A 76 -11.17 2.48 14.14
N LEU A 77 -10.01 2.51 13.49
CA LEU A 77 -9.31 1.32 13.01
C LEU A 77 -8.92 0.38 14.14
N SER A 78 -8.39 0.93 15.25
CA SER A 78 -8.07 0.15 16.44
C SER A 78 -9.31 -0.55 17.02
N ASN A 79 -10.46 0.14 17.04
CA ASN A 79 -11.71 -0.42 17.55
C ASN A 79 -12.23 -1.60 16.72
N ILE A 80 -11.91 -1.64 15.42
CA ILE A 80 -12.26 -2.78 14.54
C ILE A 80 -11.14 -3.82 14.43
N GLY A 81 -10.12 -3.75 15.30
CA GLY A 81 -9.03 -4.72 15.37
C GLY A 81 -7.92 -4.54 14.33
N THR A 82 -7.88 -3.40 13.64
CA THR A 82 -6.81 -3.07 12.69
C THR A 82 -5.68 -2.30 13.38
N GLU A 83 -4.45 -2.79 13.21
CA GLU A 83 -3.26 -2.13 13.73
C GLU A 83 -2.62 -1.25 12.64
N VAL A 84 -2.40 0.02 12.96
CA VAL A 84 -1.69 0.98 12.10
C VAL A 84 -0.22 0.99 12.52
N ARG A 85 0.67 0.68 11.57
CA ARG A 85 2.12 0.60 11.79
C ARG A 85 2.85 1.68 11.01
N TYR A 86 3.67 2.44 11.72
CA TYR A 86 4.56 3.38 11.08
C TYR A 86 5.73 2.64 10.40
N LEU A 87 6.00 2.94 9.14
CA LEU A 87 7.16 2.48 8.39
C LEU A 87 7.65 3.59 7.47
N SER A 88 8.87 4.05 7.70
CA SER A 88 9.51 5.08 6.89
C SER A 88 9.74 4.61 5.44
N PHE A 89 9.60 5.51 4.46
CA PHE A 89 9.81 5.20 3.05
C PHE A 89 11.22 5.62 2.59
N ASN A 90 12.20 4.72 2.71
CA ASN A 90 13.62 5.06 2.54
C ASN A 90 14.31 4.17 1.51
N GLU A 91 14.19 2.85 1.60
CA GLU A 91 14.99 1.89 0.82
C GLU A 91 14.55 1.87 -0.65
N PHE A 92 13.24 1.91 -0.89
CA PHE A 92 12.67 1.79 -2.23
C PHE A 92 12.26 3.13 -2.83
N LYS A 93 12.75 4.23 -2.26
CA LYS A 93 12.45 5.57 -2.77
C LYS A 93 13.22 5.81 -4.07
N THR A 94 12.49 6.14 -5.13
CA THR A 94 13.14 6.45 -6.41
C THR A 94 13.88 7.79 -6.32
N PRO A 95 15.09 7.90 -6.93
CA PRO A 95 15.79 9.17 -7.07
C PRO A 95 14.89 10.25 -7.71
N SER A 96 14.96 11.48 -7.19
CA SER A 96 14.07 12.58 -7.58
C SER A 96 14.17 12.98 -9.07
N ASN A 97 15.28 12.66 -9.73
CA ASN A 97 15.50 12.90 -11.14
C ASN A 97 14.90 11.82 -12.08
N LEU A 98 14.47 10.67 -11.54
CA LEU A 98 14.01 9.53 -12.35
C LEU A 98 12.50 9.48 -12.55
N SER A 99 11.72 9.90 -11.56
CA SER A 99 10.26 10.03 -11.70
C SER A 99 9.72 11.19 -10.86
N LYS A 100 8.85 11.99 -11.49
CA LYS A 100 8.06 13.04 -10.85
C LYS A 100 6.59 12.63 -10.66
N ARG A 101 6.26 11.34 -10.81
CA ARG A 101 4.89 10.82 -10.78
C ARG A 101 4.80 9.53 -9.95
N PHE A 102 3.76 9.43 -9.11
CA PHE A 102 3.42 8.22 -8.36
C PHE A 102 4.58 7.61 -7.55
N LYS A 103 5.38 8.44 -6.85
CA LYS A 103 6.45 7.93 -5.98
C LYS A 103 5.91 7.03 -4.87
N ASN A 104 4.71 7.32 -4.36
CA ASN A 104 4.00 6.49 -3.41
C ASN A 104 3.73 5.04 -3.88
N ALA A 105 3.72 4.77 -5.19
CA ALA A 105 3.50 3.42 -5.71
C ALA A 105 4.62 2.45 -5.28
N PHE A 106 5.85 2.94 -5.12
CA PHE A 106 6.99 2.12 -4.71
C PHE A 106 7.00 1.82 -3.20
N TYR A 107 6.19 2.51 -2.39
CA TYR A 107 6.11 2.23 -0.95
C TYR A 107 5.66 0.80 -0.64
N LYS A 108 4.91 0.17 -1.54
CA LYS A 108 4.54 -1.25 -1.42
C LYS A 108 5.76 -2.17 -1.36
N HIS A 109 6.88 -1.80 -1.99
CA HIS A 109 8.12 -2.57 -1.89
C HIS A 109 8.74 -2.47 -0.49
N GLU A 110 8.68 -1.31 0.14
CA GLU A 110 9.11 -1.12 1.53
C GLU A 110 8.31 -2.04 2.47
N VAL A 111 6.98 -2.05 2.30
CA VAL A 111 6.08 -2.92 3.08
C VAL A 111 6.35 -4.39 2.81
N ALA A 112 6.52 -4.79 1.54
CA ALA A 112 6.83 -6.18 1.19
C ALA A 112 8.18 -6.62 1.77
N TYR A 113 9.18 -5.74 1.77
CA TYR A 113 10.49 -6.00 2.34
C TYR A 113 10.43 -6.14 3.87
N ASP A 114 9.70 -5.26 4.57
CA ASP A 114 9.49 -5.38 6.01
C ASP A 114 8.75 -6.67 6.40
N LEU A 115 7.68 -7.00 5.67
CA LEU A 115 6.95 -8.26 5.85
C LEU A 115 7.85 -9.48 5.66
N GLY A 116 8.78 -9.44 4.70
CA GLY A 116 9.74 -10.51 4.43
C GLY A 116 10.79 -10.71 5.53
N LYS A 117 11.07 -9.69 6.36
CA LYS A 117 11.96 -9.82 7.53
C LYS A 117 11.31 -10.61 8.66
N SER A 118 9.98 -10.59 8.76
CA SER A 118 9.23 -11.31 9.78
C SER A 118 8.96 -12.75 9.34
N GLN A 119 9.40 -13.73 10.12
CA GLN A 119 9.12 -15.15 9.86
C GLN A 119 7.72 -15.62 10.34
N ALA A 120 6.87 -14.71 10.82
CA ALA A 120 5.60 -15.07 11.45
C ALA A 120 4.39 -14.92 10.51
N GLY A 121 4.02 -16.01 9.84
CA GLY A 121 2.76 -16.15 9.11
C GLY A 121 2.83 -15.75 7.63
N TYR A 122 1.69 -15.85 6.95
CA TYR A 122 1.55 -15.46 5.55
C TYR A 122 0.88 -14.09 5.48
N SER A 123 1.29 -13.26 4.52
CA SER A 123 0.75 -11.91 4.35
C SER A 123 0.16 -11.73 2.96
N ILE A 124 -1.05 -11.17 2.90
CA ILE A 124 -1.71 -10.74 1.67
C ILE A 124 -1.66 -9.22 1.67
N LEU A 125 -0.82 -8.64 0.80
CA LEU A 125 -0.73 -7.20 0.61
C LEU A 125 -1.68 -6.77 -0.52
N LEU A 126 -2.62 -5.88 -0.20
CA LEU A 126 -3.64 -5.38 -1.11
C LEU A 126 -3.48 -3.89 -1.33
N ASP A 127 -3.87 -3.44 -2.53
CA ASP A 127 -4.00 -2.03 -2.84
C ASP A 127 -5.10 -1.40 -1.98
N SER A 128 -4.88 -0.16 -1.54
CA SER A 128 -5.79 0.51 -0.58
C SER A 128 -7.19 0.75 -1.14
N ASP A 129 -7.35 0.75 -2.47
CA ASP A 129 -8.62 0.92 -3.18
C ASP A 129 -9.34 -0.40 -3.49
N CYS A 130 -8.88 -1.52 -2.93
CA CYS A 130 -9.58 -2.80 -2.98
C CYS A 130 -10.79 -2.84 -2.04
N LEU A 131 -11.70 -3.79 -2.28
CA LEU A 131 -12.78 -4.17 -1.37
C LEU A 131 -12.81 -5.68 -1.20
N TRP A 132 -12.92 -6.15 0.05
CA TRP A 132 -13.17 -7.54 0.34
C TRP A 132 -14.68 -7.76 0.41
N THR A 133 -15.28 -8.52 -0.50
CA THR A 133 -16.76 -8.54 -0.66
C THR A 133 -17.43 -9.81 -0.17
N LYS A 134 -16.67 -10.90 -0.01
CA LYS A 134 -17.16 -12.19 0.51
C LYS A 134 -16.10 -12.83 1.38
N GLN A 135 -16.50 -13.68 2.32
CA GLN A 135 -15.56 -14.54 3.01
C GLN A 135 -14.96 -15.51 1.98
N GLU A 136 -13.65 -15.48 1.80
CA GLU A 136 -12.97 -16.31 0.81
C GLU A 136 -11.72 -16.92 1.45
N ASN A 137 -11.73 -18.23 1.61
CA ASN A 137 -10.62 -18.98 2.20
C ASN A 137 -9.78 -19.68 1.12
N ASP A 138 -10.25 -19.70 -0.13
CA ASP A 138 -9.60 -20.42 -1.23
C ASP A 138 -8.30 -19.77 -1.68
N VAL A 139 -7.99 -18.55 -1.22
CA VAL A 139 -6.69 -17.90 -1.48
C VAL A 139 -5.58 -18.51 -0.62
N TYR A 140 -5.90 -19.09 0.53
CA TYR A 140 -4.89 -19.55 1.50
C TYR A 140 -4.07 -20.76 1.06
N PRO A 141 -4.62 -21.76 0.32
CA PRO A 141 -3.83 -22.86 -0.23
C PRO A 141 -2.70 -22.45 -1.17
N PHE A 142 -2.77 -21.25 -1.76
CA PHE A 142 -1.72 -20.72 -2.64
C PHE A 142 -0.59 -20.01 -1.89
N LEU A 143 -0.74 -19.83 -0.56
CA LEU A 143 0.28 -19.19 0.26
C LEU A 143 1.33 -20.22 0.67
N GLU A 144 2.49 -20.13 0.03
CA GLU A 144 3.63 -21.01 0.28
C GLU A 144 4.76 -20.25 0.98
N LYS A 145 5.49 -20.97 1.84
CA LYS A 145 6.65 -20.41 2.53
C LYS A 145 7.73 -20.03 1.52
N ASP A 146 8.43 -18.93 1.77
CA ASP A 146 9.58 -18.45 0.98
C ASP A 146 9.24 -18.15 -0.50
N LYS A 147 7.95 -17.96 -0.82
CA LYS A 147 7.47 -17.57 -2.15
C LYS A 147 6.72 -16.25 -2.10
N VAL A 148 6.85 -15.48 -3.18
CA VAL A 148 6.02 -14.30 -3.46
C VAL A 148 5.10 -14.64 -4.62
N LEU A 149 3.79 -14.56 -4.37
CA LEU A 149 2.78 -14.65 -5.42
C LEU A 149 2.34 -13.23 -5.78
N LEU A 150 2.56 -12.84 -7.03
CA LEU A 150 2.08 -11.57 -7.57
C LEU A 150 0.88 -11.83 -8.47
N TYR A 151 -0.24 -11.16 -8.18
CA TYR A 151 -1.40 -11.13 -9.05
C TYR A 151 -1.53 -9.75 -9.68
N ASP A 152 -1.26 -9.65 -10.99
CA ASP A 152 -1.40 -8.42 -11.75
C ASP A 152 -2.75 -8.40 -12.48
N VAL A 153 -3.72 -7.68 -11.92
CA VAL A 153 -5.04 -7.47 -12.53
C VAL A 153 -5.01 -6.69 -13.85
N TYR A 154 -3.89 -6.00 -14.13
CA TYR A 154 -3.74 -5.19 -15.33
C TYR A 154 -3.06 -5.94 -16.47
N GLU A 155 -2.66 -7.20 -16.26
CA GLU A 155 -2.00 -8.05 -17.25
C GLU A 155 -0.85 -7.32 -17.97
N ARG A 156 0.00 -6.60 -17.23
CA ARG A 156 1.11 -5.84 -17.81
C ARG A 156 2.24 -6.80 -18.16
N ASN A 157 2.15 -7.37 -19.35
CA ASN A 157 3.09 -8.39 -19.80
C ASN A 157 4.38 -7.82 -20.39
N ASN A 158 4.43 -6.49 -20.63
CA ASN A 158 5.60 -5.82 -21.20
C ASN A 158 6.48 -5.20 -20.11
N PRO A 159 7.64 -5.80 -19.76
CA PRO A 159 8.51 -5.31 -18.71
C PRO A 159 9.26 -4.01 -19.04
N PHE A 160 9.13 -3.52 -20.29
CA PHE A 160 9.76 -2.28 -20.76
C PHE A 160 8.78 -1.10 -20.83
N LEU A 161 7.50 -1.30 -20.49
CA LEU A 161 6.51 -0.22 -20.45
C LEU A 161 6.85 0.75 -19.31
N LYS A 162 6.99 2.05 -19.62
CA LYS A 162 7.39 3.09 -18.67
C LYS A 162 6.23 3.89 -18.06
N GLU A 163 5.05 3.84 -18.66
CA GLU A 163 3.86 4.49 -18.11
C GLU A 163 3.35 3.72 -16.87
N PRO A 164 2.82 4.41 -15.84
CA PRO A 164 2.53 5.84 -15.77
C PRO A 164 3.62 6.72 -15.11
N HIS A 165 4.74 6.12 -14.67
CA HIS A 165 5.72 6.76 -13.78
C HIS A 165 7.15 6.81 -14.35
N ASN A 166 7.28 6.82 -15.68
CA ASN A 166 8.54 6.90 -16.45
C ASN A 166 9.61 5.83 -16.14
N LEU A 167 9.26 4.79 -15.38
CA LEU A 167 10.14 3.67 -15.04
C LEU A 167 9.44 2.38 -15.43
N SER A 168 10.15 1.49 -16.12
CA SER A 168 9.65 0.16 -16.44
C SER A 168 9.98 -0.87 -15.37
N MET A 169 9.35 -2.05 -15.42
CA MET A 169 9.71 -3.17 -14.54
C MET A 169 11.19 -3.55 -14.67
N ALA A 170 11.73 -3.49 -15.89
CA ALA A 170 13.15 -3.71 -16.14
C ALA A 170 14.04 -2.60 -15.56
N ASP A 171 13.61 -1.34 -15.59
CA ASP A 171 14.35 -0.22 -14.97
C ASP A 171 14.37 -0.37 -13.44
N MET A 172 13.22 -0.71 -12.84
CA MET A 172 13.12 -0.99 -11.40
C MET A 172 14.02 -2.14 -10.97
N GLY A 173 13.99 -3.24 -11.72
CA GLY A 173 14.82 -4.42 -11.46
C GLY A 173 16.32 -4.18 -11.63
N LYS A 174 16.74 -3.08 -12.27
CA LYS A 174 18.15 -2.63 -12.28
C LYS A 174 18.45 -1.67 -11.15
N LEU A 175 17.52 -0.76 -10.85
CA LEU A 175 17.68 0.29 -9.84
C LEU A 175 17.83 -0.29 -8.43
N PHE A 176 17.04 -1.31 -8.11
CA PHE A 176 17.00 -1.94 -6.80
C PHE A 176 17.68 -3.32 -6.78
N LYS A 177 18.55 -3.58 -7.77
CA LYS A 177 19.35 -4.81 -7.79
C LYS A 177 20.59 -4.58 -6.93
N GLU A 178 20.66 -5.27 -5.79
CA GLU A 178 21.92 -5.55 -5.10
C GLU A 178 22.65 -6.72 -5.77
#